data_AF-A0A554IWI3-F1
#
_entry.id   AF-A0A554IWI3-F1
#
_cell.length_a   1.000
_cell.length_b   1.000
_cell.length_c   1.000
_cell.angle_alpha   90.00
_cell.angle_beta   90.00
_cell.angle_gamma   90.00
#
_symmetry.space_group_name_H-M   'P 1'
#
loop_
_entity.id
_entity.type
_entity.pdbx_description
1 polymer ?
#
loop_
_entity_poly.entity_id
_entity_poly.type
_entity_poly.pdbx_seq_one_letter_code
_entity_poly.pdbx_strand_id
1 'polypeptide(L)'
;MSEEIKNVQKSSGDRALNIVGNVYLGKVAQNASTEMLSIMKVISVLSVLSEGVADSREVSEKDIDKKLNNFSEFKEALKKEYSDLLPHYGSFYQEALKQSDISETTADKIAITLRRRSEEVLKESENNPITALSKLTAKLIEHFEALPIKEDYDEAAVRFYLFNELVKCNIFPNPLEL
;
A
#
# COMPACT_ATOMS: atom_id res chain seq x y z
N MET A 1 31.78 -0.87 -2.32
CA MET A 1 30.91 -2.06 -2.17
C MET A 1 29.45 -1.72 -1.79
N SER A 2 29.04 -0.45 -1.77
CA SER A 2 27.69 0.00 -1.39
C SER A 2 26.83 0.54 -2.56
N GLU A 3 27.44 0.92 -3.69
CA GLU A 3 26.70 1.48 -4.84
C GLU A 3 26.30 0.43 -5.89
N GLU A 4 27.15 -0.56 -6.15
CA GLU A 4 26.84 -1.64 -7.10
C GLU A 4 25.67 -2.51 -6.64
N ILE A 5 25.57 -2.80 -5.34
CA ILE A 5 24.45 -3.59 -4.77
C ILE A 5 23.13 -2.81 -4.88
N LYS A 6 23.15 -1.48 -4.65
CA LYS A 6 21.97 -0.62 -4.82
C LYS A 6 21.51 -0.54 -6.28
N ASN A 7 22.44 -0.46 -7.23
CA ASN A 7 22.12 -0.42 -8.66
C ASN A 7 21.57 -1.77 -9.18
N VAL A 8 22.08 -2.90 -8.68
CA VAL A 8 21.58 -4.23 -9.06
C VAL A 8 20.18 -4.47 -8.48
N GLN A 9 19.91 -4.09 -7.23
CA GLN A 9 18.57 -4.20 -6.64
C GLN A 9 17.54 -3.29 -7.32
N LYS A 10 17.93 -2.06 -7.69
CA LYS A 10 17.08 -1.12 -8.45
C LYS A 10 16.74 -1.67 -9.84
N SER A 11 17.74 -2.17 -10.56
CA SER A 11 17.59 -2.78 -11.89
C SER A 11 16.69 -4.03 -11.92
N SER A 12 16.78 -4.89 -10.91
CA SER A 12 15.88 -6.05 -10.78
C SER A 12 14.45 -5.64 -10.41
N GLY A 13 14.28 -4.66 -9.52
CA GLY A 13 12.95 -4.12 -9.16
C GLY A 13 12.25 -3.47 -10.34
N ASP A 14 12.97 -2.69 -11.15
CA ASP A 14 12.44 -2.06 -12.35
C ASP A 14 12.01 -3.11 -13.40
N ARG A 15 12.75 -4.22 -13.53
CA ARG A 15 12.38 -5.34 -14.42
C ARG A 15 11.15 -6.12 -13.94
N ALA A 16 11.01 -6.35 -12.63
CA ALA A 16 9.85 -7.02 -12.06
C ALA A 16 8.58 -6.16 -12.20
N LEU A 17 8.66 -4.85 -11.94
CA LEU A 17 7.56 -3.91 -12.18
C LEU A 17 7.10 -3.91 -13.64
N ASN A 18 8.04 -4.00 -14.59
CA ASN A 18 7.73 -4.08 -16.02
C ASN A 18 6.98 -5.36 -16.43
N ILE A 19 7.29 -6.51 -15.81
CA ILE A 19 6.66 -7.80 -16.14
C ILE A 19 5.26 -7.87 -15.52
N VAL A 20 5.11 -7.48 -14.25
CA VAL A 20 3.82 -7.53 -13.56
C VAL A 20 2.84 -6.53 -14.16
N GLY A 21 3.29 -5.31 -14.48
CA GLY A 21 2.48 -4.30 -15.15
C GLY A 21 1.93 -4.76 -16.50
N ASN A 22 2.75 -5.43 -17.32
CA ASN A 22 2.35 -5.92 -18.64
C ASN A 22 1.39 -7.12 -18.60
N VAL A 23 1.54 -8.03 -17.63
CA VAL A 23 0.78 -9.30 -17.62
C VAL A 23 -0.56 -9.17 -16.89
N TYR A 24 -0.62 -8.42 -15.78
CA TYR A 24 -1.84 -8.32 -14.96
C TYR A 24 -2.82 -7.26 -15.47
N LEU A 25 -2.34 -6.07 -15.86
CA LEU A 25 -3.24 -4.98 -16.27
C LEU A 25 -3.84 -5.24 -17.65
N GLY A 26 -3.08 -5.81 -18.59
CA GLY A 26 -3.54 -6.06 -19.96
C GLY A 26 -4.72 -7.02 -20.11
N LYS A 27 -4.92 -7.96 -19.17
CA LYS A 27 -6.05 -8.91 -19.20
C LYS A 27 -7.31 -8.41 -18.47
N VAL A 28 -7.17 -7.58 -17.45
CA VAL A 28 -8.28 -7.11 -16.60
C VAL A 28 -8.83 -5.75 -17.06
N ALA A 29 -8.03 -4.96 -17.78
CA ALA A 29 -8.35 -3.57 -18.14
C ALA A 29 -9.53 -3.38 -19.11
N GLN A 30 -10.02 -4.39 -19.82
CA GLN A 30 -11.06 -4.16 -20.84
C GLN A 30 -12.41 -3.68 -20.28
N ASN A 31 -12.69 -3.83 -18.98
CA ASN A 31 -13.95 -3.36 -18.36
C ASN A 31 -13.79 -2.78 -16.94
N ALA A 32 -12.56 -2.58 -16.45
CA ALA A 32 -12.32 -2.09 -15.09
C ALA A 32 -12.34 -0.56 -15.03
N SER A 33 -12.90 0.02 -13.97
CA SER A 33 -12.86 1.48 -13.74
C SER A 33 -11.47 1.94 -13.31
N THR A 34 -11.19 3.24 -13.44
CA THR A 34 -9.90 3.83 -13.02
C THR A 34 -9.62 3.61 -11.54
N GLU A 35 -10.63 3.66 -10.68
CA GLU A 35 -10.53 3.42 -9.24
C GLU A 35 -10.09 1.98 -8.95
N MET A 36 -10.75 1.00 -9.58
CA MET A 36 -10.39 -0.41 -9.44
C MET A 36 -8.98 -0.68 -9.97
N LEU A 37 -8.66 -0.16 -11.16
CA LEU A 37 -7.32 -0.29 -11.76
C LEU A 37 -6.24 0.34 -10.88
N SER A 38 -6.53 1.47 -10.23
CA SER A 38 -5.60 2.13 -9.31
C SER A 38 -5.31 1.24 -8.10
N ILE A 39 -6.34 0.64 -7.51
CA ILE A 39 -6.18 -0.29 -6.38
C ILE A 39 -5.40 -1.55 -6.81
N MET A 40 -5.71 -2.11 -7.97
CA MET A 40 -4.94 -3.24 -8.52
C MET A 40 -3.47 -2.86 -8.77
N LYS A 41 -3.21 -1.64 -9.23
CA LYS A 41 -1.86 -1.12 -9.44
C LYS A 41 -1.11 -0.98 -8.11
N VAL A 42 -1.77 -0.54 -7.03
CA VAL A 42 -1.20 -0.57 -5.68
C VAL A 42 -0.81 -1.99 -5.28
N ILE A 43 -1.72 -2.96 -5.42
CA ILE A 43 -1.47 -4.36 -5.06
C ILE A 43 -0.29 -4.93 -5.86
N SER A 44 -0.25 -4.66 -7.17
CA SER A 44 0.84 -5.08 -8.06
C SER A 44 2.19 -4.51 -7.61
N VAL A 45 2.25 -3.19 -7.38
CA VAL A 45 3.48 -2.52 -6.92
C VAL A 45 3.93 -3.11 -5.59
N LEU A 46 3.03 -3.22 -4.60
CA LEU A 46 3.37 -3.77 -3.29
C LEU A 46 3.80 -5.23 -3.36
N SER A 47 3.21 -6.03 -4.25
CA SER A 47 3.63 -7.42 -4.48
C SER A 47 5.10 -7.48 -4.89
N VAL A 48 5.50 -6.65 -5.87
CA VAL A 48 6.90 -6.56 -6.31
C VAL A 48 7.80 -6.03 -5.20
N LEU A 49 7.38 -4.98 -4.49
CA LEU A 49 8.16 -4.41 -3.38
C LEU A 49 8.32 -5.38 -2.20
N SER A 50 7.48 -6.39 -2.11
CA SER A 50 7.50 -7.45 -1.10
C SER A 50 8.27 -8.71 -1.54
N GLU A 51 8.80 -8.73 -2.77
CA GLU A 51 9.66 -9.82 -3.23
C GLU A 51 10.92 -9.90 -2.36
N GLY A 52 11.30 -11.11 -1.97
CA GLY A 52 12.44 -11.34 -1.08
C GLY A 52 12.18 -11.04 0.40
N VAL A 53 10.99 -10.55 0.78
CA VAL A 53 10.56 -10.52 2.18
C VAL A 53 10.39 -11.96 2.65
N ALA A 54 11.07 -12.29 3.75
CA ALA A 54 10.99 -13.61 4.36
C ALA A 54 9.54 -13.93 4.71
N ASP A 55 9.16 -15.20 4.56
CA ASP A 55 7.88 -15.68 5.05
C ASP A 55 7.95 -15.76 6.58
N SER A 56 7.65 -14.65 7.24
CA SER A 56 7.51 -14.56 8.68
C SER A 56 6.21 -13.86 9.00
N ARG A 57 5.39 -14.49 9.85
CA ARG A 57 4.24 -13.79 10.42
C ARG A 57 4.75 -12.82 11.46
N GLU A 58 5.13 -11.63 11.02
CA GLU A 58 5.44 -10.54 11.93
C GLU A 58 4.16 -10.20 12.70
N VAL A 59 4.20 -10.39 14.02
CA VAL A 59 3.05 -10.20 14.89
C VAL A 59 3.01 -8.73 15.28
N SER A 60 2.03 -8.00 14.75
CA SER A 60 1.63 -6.70 15.25
C SER A 60 0.26 -6.83 15.91
N GLU A 61 0.04 -6.13 17.02
CA GLU A 61 -1.28 -6.09 17.66
C GLU A 61 -2.32 -5.43 16.73
N LYS A 62 -3.34 -6.21 16.36
CA LYS A 62 -4.44 -5.77 15.48
C LYS A 62 -5.59 -5.17 16.27
N ASP A 63 -5.31 -4.07 16.97
CA ASP A 63 -6.28 -3.29 17.71
C ASP A 63 -6.39 -1.88 17.11
N ILE A 64 -7.51 -1.62 16.42
CA ILE A 64 -7.79 -0.33 15.78
C ILE A 64 -8.12 0.76 16.80
N ASP A 65 -8.72 0.42 17.94
CA ASP A 65 -9.03 1.41 18.97
C ASP A 65 -7.75 1.89 19.65
N LYS A 66 -6.85 0.96 20.01
CA LYS A 66 -5.50 1.29 20.49
C LYS A 66 -4.74 2.15 19.49
N LYS A 67 -4.79 1.79 18.20
CA LYS A 67 -4.15 2.56 17.12
C LYS A 67 -4.67 3.99 17.05
N LEU A 68 -5.99 4.16 17.02
CA LEU A 68 -6.61 5.49 16.96
C LEU A 68 -6.35 6.30 18.23
N ASN A 69 -6.17 5.65 19.38
CA ASN A 69 -5.78 6.32 20.62
C ASN A 69 -4.33 6.83 20.58
N ASN A 70 -3.42 6.08 19.95
CA ASN A 70 -2.04 6.56 19.67
C ASN A 70 -2.02 7.82 18.79
N PHE A 71 -3.09 8.04 18.02
CA PHE A 71 -3.28 9.22 17.18
C PHE A 71 -4.46 10.08 17.65
N SER A 72 -4.68 10.19 18.96
CA SER A 72 -5.86 10.83 19.55
C SER A 72 -6.20 12.22 18.96
N GLU A 73 -5.19 13.06 18.71
CA GLU A 73 -5.35 14.38 18.09
C GLU A 73 -5.92 14.31 16.65
N PHE A 74 -5.56 13.26 15.90
CA PHE A 74 -5.94 13.08 14.49
C PHE A 74 -7.10 12.09 14.30
N LYS A 75 -7.57 11.45 15.37
CA LYS A 75 -8.55 10.35 15.34
C LYS A 75 -9.81 10.70 14.56
N GLU A 76 -10.39 11.87 14.81
CA GLU A 76 -11.63 12.29 14.15
C GLU A 76 -11.39 12.69 12.68
N ALA A 77 -10.24 13.27 12.36
CA ALA A 77 -9.86 13.55 10.97
C ALA A 77 -9.70 12.25 10.17
N LEU A 78 -9.00 11.26 10.72
CA LEU A 78 -8.82 9.94 10.11
C LEU A 78 -10.15 9.22 9.87
N LYS A 79 -11.03 9.21 10.87
CA LYS A 79 -12.37 8.61 10.74
C LYS A 79 -13.20 9.30 9.69
N LYS A 80 -13.18 10.63 9.66
CA LYS A 80 -13.93 11.43 8.69
C LYS A 80 -13.46 11.11 7.27
N GLU A 81 -12.15 11.18 7.01
CA GLU A 81 -11.59 10.90 5.69
C GLU A 81 -11.92 9.48 5.22
N TYR A 82 -11.80 8.48 6.10
CA TYR A 82 -12.20 7.10 5.77
C TYR A 82 -13.69 6.98 5.46
N SER A 83 -14.55 7.61 6.27
CA SER A 83 -16.00 7.57 6.10
C SER A 83 -16.45 8.27 4.82
N ASP A 84 -15.76 9.35 4.43
CA ASP A 84 -16.02 10.08 3.20
C ASP A 84 -15.63 9.25 1.95
N LEU A 85 -14.53 8.49 2.01
CA LEU A 85 -14.04 7.67 0.89
C LEU A 85 -14.80 6.34 0.74
N LEU A 86 -15.25 5.73 1.83
CA LEU A 86 -15.84 4.38 1.85
C LEU A 86 -16.98 4.17 0.84
N PRO A 87 -17.98 5.07 0.69
CA PRO A 87 -19.08 4.89 -0.25
C PRO A 87 -18.65 4.89 -1.72
N HIS A 88 -17.53 5.56 -2.03
CA HIS A 88 -17.03 5.71 -3.40
C HIS A 88 -16.10 4.57 -3.81
N TYR A 89 -15.27 4.09 -2.88
CA TYR A 89 -14.17 3.19 -3.20
C TYR A 89 -14.34 1.77 -2.63
N GLY A 90 -15.29 1.56 -1.72
CA GLY A 90 -15.49 0.30 -1.01
C GLY A 90 -15.74 -0.90 -1.94
N SER A 91 -16.62 -0.77 -2.92
CA SER A 91 -16.91 -1.85 -3.87
C SER A 91 -15.74 -2.13 -4.81
N PHE A 92 -15.06 -1.08 -5.29
CA PHE A 92 -13.89 -1.22 -6.16
C PHE A 92 -12.73 -1.90 -5.45
N TYR A 93 -12.53 -1.61 -4.15
CA TYR A 93 -11.52 -2.28 -3.33
C TYR A 93 -11.76 -3.79 -3.23
N GLN A 94 -13.01 -4.21 -2.94
CA GLN A 94 -13.34 -5.63 -2.83
C GLN A 94 -13.17 -6.37 -4.15
N GLU A 95 -13.62 -5.78 -5.26
CA GLU A 95 -13.47 -6.38 -6.58
C GLU A 95 -12.00 -6.45 -7.01
N ALA A 96 -11.21 -5.40 -6.73
CA ALA A 96 -9.78 -5.39 -7.02
C ALA A 96 -9.03 -6.50 -6.26
N LEU A 97 -9.32 -6.72 -4.97
CA LEU A 97 -8.70 -7.82 -4.21
C LEU A 97 -9.05 -9.18 -4.83
N LYS A 98 -10.32 -9.40 -5.18
CA LYS A 98 -10.78 -10.64 -5.80
C LYS A 98 -10.11 -10.91 -7.15
N GLN A 99 -9.94 -9.87 -7.97
CA GLN A 99 -9.36 -9.96 -9.32
C GLN A 99 -7.83 -10.01 -9.31
N SER A 100 -7.19 -9.52 -8.25
CA SER A 100 -5.73 -9.54 -8.11
C SER A 100 -5.16 -10.95 -7.89
N ASP A 101 -6.00 -11.91 -7.46
CA ASP A 101 -5.63 -13.31 -7.21
C ASP A 101 -4.33 -13.48 -6.38
N ILE A 102 -4.08 -12.55 -5.45
CA ILE A 102 -2.89 -12.62 -4.60
C ILE A 102 -3.03 -13.76 -3.59
N SER A 103 -1.97 -14.55 -3.44
CA SER A 103 -1.92 -15.59 -2.41
C SER A 103 -1.90 -14.99 -1.00
N GLU A 104 -2.34 -15.75 0.00
CA GLU A 104 -2.26 -15.35 1.42
C GLU A 104 -0.81 -15.02 1.83
N THR A 105 0.16 -15.82 1.39
CA THR A 105 1.59 -15.56 1.61
C THR A 105 2.04 -14.22 1.01
N THR A 106 1.56 -13.87 -0.20
CA THR A 106 1.85 -12.56 -0.80
C THR A 106 1.22 -11.44 0.02
N ALA A 107 -0.03 -11.61 0.46
CA ALA A 107 -0.72 -10.63 1.30
C ALA A 107 0.02 -10.38 2.63
N ASP A 108 0.54 -11.43 3.27
CA ASP A 108 1.35 -11.32 4.49
C ASP A 108 2.65 -10.53 4.25
N LYS A 109 3.34 -10.81 3.14
CA LYS A 109 4.57 -10.07 2.76
C LYS A 109 4.30 -8.61 2.43
N ILE A 110 3.16 -8.31 1.80
CA ILE A 110 2.69 -6.93 1.58
C ILE A 110 2.47 -6.25 2.93
N ALA A 111 1.80 -6.89 3.89
CA ALA A 111 1.55 -6.33 5.21
C ALA A 111 2.86 -5.98 5.95
N ILE A 112 3.85 -6.88 5.94
CA ILE A 112 5.19 -6.62 6.53
C ILE A 112 5.87 -5.44 5.85
N THR A 113 5.83 -5.41 4.51
CA THR A 113 6.41 -4.32 3.71
C THR A 113 5.78 -2.98 4.05
N LEU A 114 4.46 -2.94 4.18
CA LEU A 114 3.70 -1.76 4.54
C LEU A 114 3.98 -1.29 5.96
N ARG A 115 4.09 -2.20 6.95
CA ARG A 115 4.44 -1.84 8.33
C ARG A 115 5.78 -1.12 8.38
N ARG A 116 6.84 -1.74 7.84
CA ARG A 116 8.18 -1.14 7.83
C ARG A 116 8.22 0.21 7.13
N ARG A 117 7.65 0.30 5.92
CA ARG A 117 7.66 1.54 5.14
C ARG A 117 6.83 2.65 5.78
N SER A 118 5.67 2.31 6.34
CA SER A 118 4.80 3.29 6.99
C SER A 118 5.40 3.82 8.29
N GLU A 119 6.13 3.00 9.06
CA GLU A 119 6.87 3.48 10.24
C GLU A 119 7.96 4.49 9.87
N GLU A 120 8.72 4.24 8.80
CA GLU A 120 9.75 5.16 8.30
C GLU A 120 9.10 6.50 7.93
N VAL A 121 8.01 6.47 7.15
CA VAL A 121 7.28 7.66 6.72
C VAL A 121 6.63 8.39 7.89
N LEU A 122 6.16 7.67 8.92
CA LEU A 122 5.58 8.27 10.12
C LEU A 122 6.65 9.05 10.91
N LYS A 123 7.85 8.49 11.05
CA LYS A 123 9.00 9.18 11.68
C LYS A 123 9.40 10.43 10.90
N GLU A 124 9.48 10.33 9.57
CA GLU A 124 9.73 11.48 8.68
C GLU A 124 8.65 12.57 8.73
N SER A 125 7.47 12.24 9.27
CA SER A 125 6.31 13.12 9.36
C SER A 125 6.04 13.57 10.79
N GLU A 126 7.06 13.49 11.67
CA GLU A 126 6.97 13.93 13.08
C GLU A 126 5.79 13.28 13.82
N ASN A 127 5.53 12.00 13.52
CA ASN A 127 4.41 11.21 14.07
C ASN A 127 3.01 11.75 13.71
N ASN A 128 2.88 12.60 12.69
CA ASN A 128 1.59 13.02 12.15
C ASN A 128 1.07 11.98 11.12
N PRO A 129 0.01 11.22 11.44
CA PRO A 129 -0.50 10.15 10.58
C PRO A 129 -1.15 10.67 9.30
N ILE A 130 -1.71 11.89 9.30
CA ILE A 130 -2.33 12.51 8.13
C ILE A 130 -1.25 12.84 7.10
N THR A 131 -0.19 13.52 7.54
CA THR A 131 0.97 13.85 6.71
C THR A 131 1.67 12.58 6.23
N ALA A 132 1.83 11.59 7.12
CA ALA A 132 2.47 10.32 6.80
C ALA A 132 1.69 9.53 5.74
N LEU A 133 0.36 9.46 5.84
CA LEU A 133 -0.47 8.85 4.80
C LEU A 133 -0.28 9.56 3.46
N SER A 134 -0.15 10.89 3.43
CA SER A 134 -0.04 11.65 2.17
C SER A 134 1.30 11.40 1.51
N LYS A 135 2.38 11.35 2.30
CA LYS A 135 3.69 10.93 1.81
C LYS A 135 3.70 9.48 1.33
N LEU A 136 3.03 8.57 2.03
CA LEU A 136 2.96 7.16 1.63
C LEU A 136 2.16 6.99 0.32
N THR A 137 1.09 7.76 0.14
CA THR A 137 0.30 7.83 -1.10
C THR A 137 1.18 8.31 -2.25
N ALA A 138 1.87 9.43 -2.08
CA ALA A 138 2.78 9.99 -3.08
C ALA A 138 3.90 9.00 -3.47
N LYS A 139 4.52 8.33 -2.49
CA LYS A 139 5.56 7.31 -2.75
C LYS A 139 5.03 6.12 -3.56
N LEU A 140 3.77 5.71 -3.39
CA LEU A 140 3.17 4.67 -4.23
C LEU A 140 2.90 5.18 -5.66
N ILE A 141 2.45 6.42 -5.80
CA ILE A 141 2.24 7.06 -7.10
C ILE A 141 3.55 7.24 -7.86
N GLU A 142 4.66 7.58 -7.20
CA GLU A 142 6.00 7.62 -7.82
C GLU A 142 6.35 6.28 -8.48
N HIS A 143 5.96 5.14 -7.89
CA HIS A 143 6.12 3.83 -8.51
C HIS A 143 5.23 3.64 -9.74
N PHE A 144 4.02 4.22 -9.76
CA PHE A 144 3.14 4.17 -10.93
C PHE A 144 3.74 4.96 -12.09
N GLU A 145 4.31 6.13 -11.78
CA GLU A 145 4.97 6.97 -12.77
C GLU A 145 6.26 6.34 -13.28
N ALA A 146 6.90 5.47 -12.53
CA ALA A 146 8.04 4.68 -13.01
C ALA A 146 7.65 3.54 -13.96
N LEU A 147 6.36 3.19 -14.08
CA LEU A 147 5.90 2.14 -14.99
C LEU A 147 6.03 2.56 -16.46
N PRO A 148 6.32 1.60 -17.37
CA PRO A 148 6.51 1.88 -18.78
C PRO A 148 5.19 2.21 -19.49
N ILE A 149 4.08 1.65 -19.01
CA ILE A 149 2.75 2.00 -19.49
C ILE A 149 2.22 3.14 -18.63
N LYS A 150 2.02 4.30 -19.26
CA LYS A 150 1.35 5.45 -18.65
C LYS A 150 -0.14 5.24 -18.77
N GLU A 151 -0.78 4.97 -17.65
CA GLU A 151 -2.23 4.93 -17.53
C GLU A 151 -2.64 5.87 -16.41
N ASP A 152 -3.84 6.44 -16.55
CA ASP A 152 -4.43 7.26 -15.51
C ASP A 152 -4.61 6.47 -14.21
N TYR A 153 -4.63 7.20 -13.10
CA TYR A 153 -4.87 6.66 -11.79
C TYR A 153 -5.73 7.64 -10.98
N ASP A 154 -6.47 7.10 -10.02
CA ASP A 154 -7.21 7.85 -9.02
C ASP A 154 -6.41 7.82 -7.71
N GLU A 155 -5.87 8.98 -7.32
CA GLU A 155 -5.12 9.15 -6.08
C GLU A 155 -5.96 8.83 -4.83
N ALA A 156 -7.25 9.18 -4.82
CA ALA A 156 -8.14 8.88 -3.71
C ALA A 156 -8.42 7.37 -3.58
N ALA A 157 -8.36 6.61 -4.68
CA ALA A 157 -8.39 5.15 -4.63
C ALA A 157 -7.12 4.56 -3.98
N VAL A 158 -5.94 5.11 -4.30
CA VAL A 158 -4.67 4.74 -3.64
C VAL A 158 -4.73 5.07 -2.14
N ARG A 159 -5.22 6.26 -1.81
CA ARG A 159 -5.43 6.72 -0.45
C ARG A 159 -6.38 5.80 0.32
N PHE A 160 -7.49 5.40 -0.29
CA PHE A 160 -8.47 4.50 0.30
C PHE A 160 -7.90 3.09 0.56
N TYR A 161 -7.05 2.58 -0.33
CA TYR A 161 -6.33 1.32 -0.08
C TYR A 161 -5.50 1.42 1.21
N LEU A 162 -4.72 2.50 1.37
CA LEU A 162 -3.91 2.71 2.57
C LEU A 162 -4.76 2.84 3.84
N PHE A 163 -5.93 3.47 3.78
CA PHE A 163 -6.86 3.49 4.91
C PHE A 163 -7.36 2.09 5.30
N ASN A 164 -7.66 1.23 4.33
CA ASN A 164 -8.02 -0.16 4.64
C ASN A 164 -6.87 -0.87 5.36
N GLU A 165 -5.63 -0.62 4.95
CA GLU A 165 -4.45 -1.14 5.64
C GLU A 165 -4.22 -0.50 7.02
N LEU A 166 -4.64 0.76 7.23
CA LEU A 166 -4.66 1.40 8.56
C LEU A 166 -5.61 0.66 9.49
N VAL A 167 -6.85 0.40 9.02
CA VAL A 167 -7.90 -0.31 9.78
C VAL A 167 -7.44 -1.73 10.11
N LYS A 168 -6.80 -2.43 9.17
CA LYS A 168 -6.19 -3.76 9.40
C LYS A 168 -4.94 -3.74 10.28
N CYS A 169 -4.51 -2.56 10.69
CA CYS A 169 -3.30 -2.31 11.45
C CYS A 169 -1.97 -2.63 10.73
N ASN A 170 -1.98 -2.75 9.40
CA ASN A 170 -0.80 -3.04 8.57
C ASN A 170 0.02 -1.80 8.19
N ILE A 171 -0.43 -0.60 8.50
CA ILE A 171 0.40 0.62 8.48
C ILE A 171 0.34 1.33 9.83
N PHE A 172 1.44 1.96 10.23
CA PHE A 172 1.62 2.54 11.57
C PHE A 172 1.29 1.52 12.69
N PRO A 173 1.96 0.35 12.72
CA PRO A 173 1.61 -0.73 13.62
C PRO A 173 1.68 -0.29 15.09
N ASN A 174 0.85 -0.90 15.94
CA ASN A 174 0.94 -0.68 17.37
C ASN A 174 2.26 -1.26 17.89
N PRO A 175 2.96 -0.55 18.80
CA PRO A 175 4.13 -1.10 19.46
C PRO A 175 3.74 -2.35 20.24
N LEU A 176 4.60 -3.37 20.20
CA LEU A 176 4.47 -4.54 21.07
C LEU A 176 4.78 -4.12 22.50
N GLU A 177 3.85 -4.39 23.41
CA GLU A 177 4.12 -4.35 24.85
C GLU A 177 4.89 -5.63 25.20
N LEU A 178 6.19 -5.49 25.43
CA LEU A 178 7.11 -6.56 25.83
C LEU A 178 7.32 -6.56 27.34
#